data_AF-K1X7H8-F1
#
_entry.id   AF-K1X7H8-F1
#
_cell.length_a   1.000
_cell.length_b   1.000
_cell.length_c   1.000
_cell.angle_alpha   90.00
_cell.angle_beta   90.00
_cell.angle_gamma   90.00
#
_symmetry.space_group_name_H-M   'P 1'
#
loop_
_entity.id
_entity.type
_entity.pdbx_description
1 polymer ?
#
loop_
_entity_poly.entity_id
_entity_poly.type
_entity_poly.pdbx_seq_one_letter_code
_entity_poly.pdbx_strand_id
1 'polypeptide(L)'
;MGNAIFKKDDQILINFLQREYRKQSLSNQYMPFEDLGPPLDENGSLNIEFIRKFGIKIPEKMYLVLGDNHAMSSDSREFGFVPENNLKGIANFTLWPPSYRWGKAFQPPYPFLTLPRIIIWSTALLIALISFLYNRNFIRKPLKF
;
A
#
# COMPACT_ATOMS: atom_id res chain seq x y z
N MET A 1 -13.38 -7.56 17.99
CA MET A 1 -14.10 -6.38 17.49
C MET A 1 -14.25 -5.41 18.65
N GLY A 2 -13.67 -4.22 18.56
CA GLY A 2 -13.77 -3.20 19.60
C GLY A 2 -15.07 -2.43 19.43
N ASN A 3 -15.93 -2.42 20.45
CA ASN A 3 -17.08 -1.50 20.48
C ASN A 3 -16.59 -0.09 20.77
N ALA A 4 -17.30 0.91 20.25
CA ALA A 4 -17.05 2.30 20.61
C ALA A 4 -17.19 2.46 22.13
N ILE A 5 -16.14 2.96 22.78
CA ILE A 5 -16.11 3.17 24.23
C ILE A 5 -17.00 4.36 24.61
N PHE A 6 -17.04 5.38 23.76
CA PHE A 6 -17.89 6.56 23.90
C PHE A 6 -18.66 6.78 22.60
N LYS A 7 -19.93 7.16 22.73
CA LYS A 7 -20.73 7.68 21.61
C LYS A 7 -20.58 9.19 21.52
N LYS A 8 -20.89 9.75 20.35
CA LYS A 8 -20.79 11.20 20.09
C LYS A 8 -21.74 12.03 20.96
N ASP A 9 -22.85 11.42 21.38
CA ASP A 9 -23.88 11.99 22.25
C ASP A 9 -23.60 11.82 23.76
N ASP A 10 -22.54 11.11 24.14
CA ASP A 10 -22.23 10.90 25.56
C ASP A 10 -21.80 12.20 26.25
N GLN A 11 -22.48 12.54 27.35
CA GLN A 11 -22.21 13.76 28.12
C GLN A 11 -20.75 13.85 28.60
N ILE A 12 -20.10 12.70 28.87
CA ILE A 12 -18.69 12.64 29.27
C ILE A 12 -17.79 13.18 28.16
N LEU A 13 -18.03 12.76 26.91
CA LEU A 13 -17.26 13.19 25.74
C LEU A 13 -17.51 14.69 25.46
N ILE A 14 -18.78 15.12 25.52
CA ILE A 14 -19.15 16.53 25.35
C ILE A 14 -18.43 17.42 26.38
N ASN A 15 -18.46 17.02 27.66
CA ASN A 15 -17.79 17.76 28.73
C ASN A 15 -16.26 17.73 28.59
N PHE A 16 -15.69 16.67 28.02
CA PHE A 16 -14.26 16.60 27.70
C PHE A 16 -13.90 17.61 26.59
N LEU A 17 -14.61 17.59 25.47
CA LEU A 17 -14.38 18.50 24.36
C LEU A 17 -14.54 19.97 24.78
N GLN A 18 -15.57 20.30 25.57
CA GLN A 18 -15.75 21.66 26.11
C GLN A 18 -14.54 22.13 26.93
N ARG A 19 -13.90 21.24 27.69
CA ARG A 19 -12.67 21.56 28.44
C ARG A 19 -11.49 21.77 27.51
N GLU A 20 -11.36 20.96 26.46
CA GLU A 20 -10.33 21.10 25.44
C GLU A 20 -10.43 22.44 24.70
N TYR A 21 -11.63 22.84 24.25
CA TYR A 21 -11.85 24.14 23.61
C TYR A 21 -11.62 25.32 24.56
N ARG A 22 -11.95 25.17 25.86
CA ARG A 22 -11.62 26.19 26.86
C ARG A 22 -10.11 26.38 26.97
N LYS A 23 -9.32 25.30 26.99
CA LYS A 23 -7.85 25.40 27.00
C LYS A 23 -7.32 26.12 25.75
N GLN A 24 -7.88 25.82 24.59
CA GLN A 24 -7.53 26.50 23.34
C GLN A 24 -7.81 28.01 23.42
N SER A 25 -8.96 28.42 23.99
CA SER A 25 -9.29 29.84 24.13
C SER A 25 -8.33 30.63 25.03
N LEU A 26 -7.62 29.94 25.93
CA LEU A 26 -6.63 30.53 26.83
C LEU A 26 -5.24 30.61 26.20
N SER A 27 -4.94 29.80 25.17
CA SER A 27 -3.64 29.77 24.50
C SER A 27 -3.77 29.41 23.03
N ASN A 28 -3.36 30.35 22.17
CA ASN A 28 -3.38 30.17 20.71
C ASN A 28 -2.46 29.02 20.21
N GLN A 29 -1.53 28.53 21.03
CA GLN A 29 -0.63 27.44 20.66
C GLN A 29 -1.23 26.05 20.95
N TYR A 30 -2.27 25.97 21.77
CA TYR A 30 -2.88 24.69 22.14
C TYR A 30 -3.81 24.19 21.03
N MET A 31 -3.58 22.97 20.54
CA MET A 31 -4.53 22.26 19.69
C MET A 31 -5.37 21.30 20.54
N PRO A 32 -6.70 21.47 20.57
CA PRO A 32 -7.58 20.58 21.31
C PRO A 32 -7.62 19.19 20.65
N PHE A 33 -7.81 18.16 21.47
CA PHE A 33 -8.18 16.86 20.93
C PHE A 33 -9.63 16.89 20.42
N GLU A 34 -9.80 16.62 19.13
CA GLU A 34 -11.11 16.55 18.47
C GLU A 34 -11.12 15.41 17.45
N ASP A 35 -12.09 14.51 17.56
CA ASP A 35 -12.29 13.43 16.59
C ASP A 35 -13.12 13.96 15.41
N LEU A 36 -12.41 14.55 14.46
CA LEU A 36 -12.97 15.07 13.20
C LEU A 36 -13.36 13.95 12.23
N GLY A 37 -12.98 12.70 12.52
CA GLY A 37 -13.23 11.56 11.65
C GLY A 37 -12.34 11.55 10.39
N PRO A 38 -12.74 10.80 9.35
CA PRO A 38 -11.97 10.71 8.12
C PRO A 38 -11.96 12.05 7.37
N PRO A 39 -10.93 12.32 6.55
CA PRO A 39 -10.78 13.58 5.80
C PRO A 39 -11.73 13.64 4.59
N LEU A 40 -13.04 13.55 4.84
CA LEU A 40 -14.09 13.51 3.83
C LEU A 40 -15.04 14.68 4.01
N ASP A 41 -15.44 15.27 2.89
CA ASP A 41 -16.51 16.27 2.82
C ASP A 41 -17.89 15.60 2.95
N GLU A 42 -18.94 16.40 3.14
CA GLU A 42 -20.33 15.92 3.23
C GLU A 42 -20.77 15.11 2.00
N ASN A 43 -20.16 15.38 0.85
CA ASN A 43 -20.41 14.68 -0.42
C ASN A 43 -19.60 13.37 -0.58
N GLY A 44 -18.76 13.02 0.40
CA GLY A 44 -17.86 11.85 0.34
C GLY A 44 -16.55 12.08 -0.45
N SER A 45 -16.32 13.29 -0.95
CA SER A 45 -15.05 13.69 -1.59
C SER A 45 -13.95 13.94 -0.55
N LEU A 46 -12.69 13.93 -0.96
CA LEU A 46 -11.55 14.20 -0.06
C LEU A 46 -11.47 15.68 0.32
N ASN A 47 -11.42 15.95 1.63
CA ASN A 47 -11.21 17.29 2.16
C ASN A 47 -9.72 17.66 2.10
N ILE A 48 -9.34 18.42 1.07
CA ILE A 48 -7.93 18.80 0.83
C ILE A 48 -7.39 19.72 1.94
N GLU A 49 -8.22 20.61 2.49
CA GLU A 49 -7.80 21.54 3.53
C GLU A 49 -7.44 20.81 4.82
N PHE A 50 -8.27 19.84 5.22
CA PHE A 50 -8.00 18.95 6.33
C PHE A 50 -6.66 18.22 6.15
N ILE A 51 -6.44 17.62 4.96
CA ILE A 51 -5.21 16.89 4.66
C ILE A 51 -3.99 17.82 4.69
N ARG A 52 -4.12 19.07 4.22
CA ARG A 52 -3.02 20.05 4.28
C ARG A 52 -2.72 20.52 5.71
N LYS A 53 -3.76 20.62 6.56
CA LYS A 53 -3.63 21.10 7.93
C LYS A 53 -3.09 20.04 8.88
N PHE A 54 -3.54 18.79 8.75
CA PHE A 54 -3.23 17.70 9.69
C PHE A 54 -2.42 16.55 9.08
N GLY A 55 -2.36 16.47 7.75
CA GLY A 55 -1.63 15.42 7.06
C GLY A 55 -0.13 15.63 7.09
N ILE A 56 0.60 14.56 6.77
CA ILE A 56 2.05 14.55 6.68
C ILE A 56 2.47 14.51 5.21
N LYS A 57 3.41 15.38 4.82
CA LYS A 57 3.99 15.35 3.47
C LYS A 57 5.07 14.27 3.40
N ILE A 58 4.85 13.28 2.53
CA ILE A 58 5.84 12.24 2.26
C ILE A 58 6.93 12.82 1.32
N PRO A 59 8.22 12.69 1.66
CA PRO A 59 9.31 13.12 0.78
C PRO A 59 9.35 12.34 -0.55
N GLU A 60 10.06 12.89 -1.53
CA GLU A 60 10.28 12.18 -2.80
C GLU A 60 11.00 10.85 -2.57
N LYS A 61 10.60 9.81 -3.32
CA LYS A 61 11.18 8.45 -3.24
C LYS A 61 11.13 7.81 -1.85
N MET A 62 10.19 8.25 -1.03
CA MET A 62 9.90 7.69 0.29
C MET A 62 8.44 7.24 0.34
N TYR A 63 8.15 6.27 1.20
CA TYR A 63 6.83 5.66 1.32
C TYR A 63 6.41 5.58 2.79
N LEU A 64 5.16 5.92 3.07
CA LEU A 64 4.50 5.64 4.34
C LEU A 64 3.86 4.25 4.24
N VAL A 65 4.32 3.30 5.05
CA VAL A 65 3.78 1.94 5.09
C VAL A 65 3.06 1.70 6.42
N LEU A 66 1.86 1.13 6.35
CA LEU A 66 1.03 0.81 7.52
C LEU A 66 0.60 -0.64 7.43
N GLY A 67 0.62 -1.35 8.55
CA GLY A 67 0.11 -2.71 8.62
C GLY A 67 -1.39 -2.71 8.95
N ASP A 68 -2.14 -3.65 8.36
CA ASP A 68 -3.58 -3.81 8.58
C ASP A 68 -3.94 -4.05 10.05
N ASN A 69 -3.08 -4.76 10.80
CA ASN A 69 -3.24 -4.95 12.24
C ASN A 69 -2.67 -3.75 13.01
N HIS A 70 -3.34 -2.61 12.91
CA HIS A 70 -2.84 -1.32 13.40
C HIS A 70 -2.38 -1.34 14.87
N ALA A 71 -3.00 -2.16 15.74
CA ALA A 71 -2.68 -2.22 17.16
C ALA A 71 -1.39 -2.99 17.48
N MET A 72 -0.92 -3.86 16.57
CA MET A 72 0.23 -4.75 16.78
C MET A 72 1.20 -4.70 15.60
N SER A 73 1.28 -3.55 14.92
CA SER A 73 2.12 -3.35 13.74
C SER A 73 3.15 -2.27 14.03
N SER A 74 4.41 -2.68 14.19
CA SER A 74 5.56 -1.79 14.13
C SER A 74 5.81 -1.40 12.68
N ASP A 75 5.24 -0.28 12.27
CA ASP A 75 5.31 0.24 10.90
C ASP A 75 5.83 1.69 10.86
N SER A 76 5.54 2.45 9.79
CA SER A 76 6.07 3.81 9.65
C SER A 76 5.68 4.75 10.77
N ARG A 77 4.67 4.42 11.59
CA ARG A 77 4.33 5.18 12.81
C ARG A 77 5.45 5.12 13.86
N GLU A 78 6.26 4.06 13.86
CA GLU A 78 7.37 3.86 14.80
C GLU A 78 8.72 4.17 14.16
N PHE A 79 9.00 3.64 12.96
CA PHE A 79 10.33 3.76 12.32
C PHE A 79 10.43 4.82 11.22
N GLY A 80 9.33 5.51 10.88
CA GLY A 80 9.30 6.53 9.84
C GLY A 80 9.17 5.98 8.40
N PHE A 81 9.52 6.81 7.42
CA PHE A 81 9.31 6.47 6.01
C PHE A 81 10.30 5.44 5.46
N VAL A 82 9.86 4.65 4.50
CA VAL A 82 10.67 3.63 3.81
C VAL A 82 11.21 4.17 2.48
N PRO A 83 12.53 4.13 2.23
CA PRO A 83 13.09 4.50 0.93
C PRO A 83 12.63 3.58 -0.21
N GLU A 84 12.47 4.14 -1.41
CA GLU A 84 12.08 3.41 -2.63
C GLU A 84 12.96 2.20 -2.91
N ASN A 85 14.28 2.34 -2.71
CA ASN A 85 15.26 1.29 -2.96
C ASN A 85 15.07 0.05 -2.06
N ASN A 86 14.32 0.18 -0.96
CA ASN A 86 14.04 -0.94 -0.06
C ASN A 86 12.82 -1.75 -0.52
N LEU A 87 12.04 -1.25 -1.48
CA LEU A 87 10.86 -1.93 -2.00
C LEU A 87 11.25 -3.06 -2.95
N LYS A 88 10.83 -4.29 -2.64
CA LYS A 88 11.11 -5.47 -3.47
C LYS A 88 10.03 -5.76 -4.51
N GLY A 89 8.79 -5.38 -4.23
CA GLY A 89 7.65 -5.68 -5.09
C GLY A 89 6.34 -5.68 -4.33
N ILE A 90 5.31 -6.24 -4.98
CA ILE A 90 3.92 -6.24 -4.51
C ILE A 90 3.45 -7.68 -4.31
N ALA A 91 2.69 -7.94 -3.23
CA ALA A 91 2.15 -9.27 -2.93
C ALA A 91 0.94 -9.60 -3.82
N ASN A 92 1.15 -10.31 -4.94
CA ASN A 92 0.11 -10.51 -5.97
C ASN A 92 -0.81 -11.72 -5.77
N PHE A 93 -0.36 -12.76 -5.07
CA PHE A 93 -1.10 -14.01 -4.98
C PHE A 93 -0.93 -14.64 -3.60
N THR A 94 -2.05 -15.06 -3.00
CA THR A 94 -2.06 -15.82 -1.75
C THR A 94 -2.12 -17.30 -2.10
N LEU A 95 -0.99 -17.99 -1.89
CA LEU A 95 -0.88 -19.43 -2.16
C LEU A 95 -1.37 -20.29 -0.99
N TRP A 96 -1.24 -19.79 0.24
CA TRP A 96 -1.57 -20.52 1.47
C TRP A 96 -2.13 -19.55 2.53
N PRO A 97 -3.10 -19.97 3.37
CA PRO A 97 -3.78 -21.28 3.41
C PRO A 97 -4.81 -21.47 2.28
N PRO A 98 -5.16 -22.73 1.94
CA PRO A 98 -6.18 -23.07 0.94
C PRO A 98 -7.56 -22.75 1.51
N SER A 99 -7.86 -21.47 1.52
CA SER A 99 -9.05 -20.86 2.09
C SER A 99 -9.73 -19.99 1.05
N TYR A 100 -10.80 -19.30 1.44
CA TYR A 100 -11.47 -18.32 0.58
C TYR A 100 -10.56 -17.18 0.07
N ARG A 101 -9.36 -17.01 0.67
CA ARG A 101 -8.36 -16.02 0.24
C ARG A 101 -7.38 -16.55 -0.80
N TRP A 102 -7.45 -17.84 -1.15
CA TRP A 102 -6.60 -18.41 -2.18
C TRP A 102 -6.87 -17.72 -3.52
N GLY A 103 -5.82 -17.21 -4.16
CA GLY A 103 -5.96 -16.47 -5.41
C GLY A 103 -5.25 -15.13 -5.43
N LYS A 104 -5.65 -14.28 -6.39
CA LYS A 104 -5.09 -12.94 -6.55
C LYS A 104 -5.50 -12.04 -5.38
N ALA A 105 -4.54 -11.26 -4.87
CA ALA A 105 -4.83 -10.25 -3.87
C ALA A 105 -5.74 -9.15 -4.45
N PHE A 106 -6.55 -8.52 -3.59
CA PHE A 106 -7.43 -7.42 -3.97
C PHE A 106 -6.64 -6.13 -4.13
N GLN A 107 -5.98 -5.98 -5.28
CA GLN A 107 -5.18 -4.82 -5.62
C GLN A 107 -5.16 -4.64 -7.15
N PRO A 108 -4.82 -3.45 -7.66
CA PRO A 108 -4.74 -3.22 -9.09
C PRO A 108 -3.77 -4.21 -9.76
N PRO A 109 -4.10 -4.73 -10.96
CA PRO A 109 -3.24 -5.69 -11.63
C PRO A 109 -1.92 -5.04 -12.04
N TYR A 110 -0.81 -5.74 -11.79
CA TYR A 110 0.49 -5.32 -12.30
C TYR A 110 0.50 -5.37 -13.84
N PRO A 111 1.07 -4.36 -14.53
CA PRO A 111 1.08 -4.32 -15.99
C PRO A 111 1.75 -5.57 -16.58
N PHE A 112 1.10 -6.18 -17.56
CA PHE A 112 1.61 -7.41 -18.16
C PHE A 112 2.89 -7.20 -18.97
N LEU A 113 2.98 -6.06 -19.66
CA LEU A 113 4.08 -5.68 -20.54
C LEU A 113 4.96 -4.63 -19.87
N THR A 114 5.95 -5.08 -19.10
CA THR A 114 7.01 -4.21 -18.59
C THR A 114 8.30 -4.43 -19.38
N LEU A 115 9.15 -3.39 -19.48
CA LEU A 115 10.44 -3.51 -20.18
C LEU A 115 11.27 -4.71 -19.71
N PRO A 116 11.42 -4.99 -18.39
CA PRO A 116 12.14 -6.17 -17.94
C PRO A 116 11.51 -7.48 -18.43
N ARG A 117 10.18 -7.59 -18.44
CA ARG A 117 9.50 -8.79 -18.96
C ARG A 117 9.74 -8.97 -20.45
N ILE A 118 9.68 -7.89 -21.24
CA ILE A 118 9.92 -7.96 -22.68
C ILE A 118 11.35 -8.44 -22.95
N ILE A 119 12.34 -7.94 -22.21
CA ILE A 119 13.74 -8.37 -22.33
C ILE A 119 13.89 -9.87 -22.00
N ILE A 120 13.28 -10.34 -20.91
CA ILE A 120 13.36 -11.76 -20.53
C ILE A 120 12.66 -12.66 -21.55
N TRP A 121 11.46 -12.29 -22.01
CA TRP A 121 10.73 -13.11 -22.98
C TRP A 121 11.36 -13.07 -24.38
N SER A 122 11.92 -11.94 -24.80
CA SER A 122 12.63 -11.84 -26.09
C SER A 122 13.91 -12.67 -26.08
N THR A 123 14.69 -12.63 -25.00
CA THR A 123 15.90 -13.46 -24.84
C THR A 123 15.54 -14.95 -24.80
N ALA A 124 14.52 -15.34 -24.04
CA ALA A 124 14.05 -16.72 -24.00
C ALA A 124 13.58 -17.22 -25.38
N LEU A 125 12.82 -16.40 -26.11
CA LEU A 125 12.34 -16.72 -27.46
C LEU A 125 13.50 -16.84 -28.46
N LEU A 126 14.50 -15.98 -28.34
CA LEU A 126 15.71 -16.04 -29.17
C LEU A 126 16.52 -17.31 -28.91
N ILE A 127 16.70 -17.71 -27.64
CA ILE A 127 17.37 -18.96 -27.27
C ILE A 127 16.59 -20.17 -27.81
N ALA A 128 15.26 -20.17 -27.65
CA ALA A 128 14.40 -21.23 -28.17
C ALA A 128 14.48 -21.33 -29.70
N LEU A 129 14.51 -20.21 -30.41
CA LEU A 129 14.62 -20.15 -31.87
C LEU A 129 15.98 -20.66 -32.35
N ILE A 130 17.08 -20.29 -31.70
CA ILE A 130 18.42 -20.83 -32.00
C ILE A 130 18.46 -22.34 -31.79
N SER A 131 17.94 -22.83 -30.65
CA SER A 131 17.87 -24.26 -30.34
C SER A 131 17.06 -25.04 -31.38
N PHE A 132 15.90 -24.49 -31.78
CA PHE A 132 15.04 -25.07 -32.80
C PHE A 132 15.76 -25.17 -34.16
N LEU A 133 16.43 -24.10 -34.59
CA LEU A 133 17.19 -24.09 -35.85
C LEU A 133 18.39 -25.05 -35.80
N TYR A 134 19.10 -25.11 -34.68
CA TYR A 134 20.20 -26.06 -34.48
C TYR A 134 19.72 -27.51 -34.59
N ASN A 135 18.65 -27.87 -33.87
CA ASN A 135 18.11 -29.23 -33.88
C ASN A 135 17.59 -29.62 -35.28
N ARG A 136 16.88 -28.69 -35.95
CA ARG A 136 16.41 -28.89 -37.33
C ARG A 136 17.56 -29.15 -38.30
N ASN A 137 18.68 -28.44 -38.15
CA ASN A 137 19.86 -28.65 -38.99
C ASN A 137 20.62 -29.93 -38.61
N PHE A 138 20.65 -30.32 -37.33
CA PHE A 138 21.31 -31.54 -36.86
C PHE A 138 20.61 -32.81 -37.40
N ILE A 139 19.28 -32.88 -37.35
CA ILE A 139 18.49 -34.02 -37.85
C ILE A 139 18.66 -34.22 -39.37
N ARG A 140 19.03 -33.17 -40.11
CA ARG A 140 19.23 -33.23 -41.57
C ARG A 140 20.62 -33.69 -42.00
N LYS A 141 21.58 -33.85 -41.08
CA LYS A 141 22.92 -34.36 -41.43
C LYS A 141 22.85 -35.89 -41.54
N PRO A 142 23.30 -36.51 -42.65
CA PRO A 142 23.34 -37.96 -42.75
C PRO A 142 24.33 -38.53 -41.71
N LEU A 143 23.94 -39.64 -41.08
CA LEU A 143 24.84 -40.41 -40.21
C LEU A 143 26.01 -40.89 -41.07
N LYS A 144 27.22 -40.39 -40.80
CA LYS A 144 28.44 -40.95 -41.38
C LYS A 144 28.75 -42.24 -40.60
N PHE A 145 28.44 -43.38 -41.23
CA PHE A 145 28.96 -44.69 -40.84
C PHE A 145 30.36 -44.88 -41.40
#